data_AF-I1XC25-F1
#
_entry.id   AF-I1XC25-F1
#
_cell.length_a   1.000
_cell.length_b   1.000
_cell.length_c   1.000
_cell.angle_alpha   90.00
_cell.angle_beta   90.00
_cell.angle_gamma   90.00
#
_symmetry.space_group_name_H-M   'P 1'
#
loop_
_entity.id
_entity.type
_entity.pdbx_description
1 polymer ?
#
loop_
_entity_poly.entity_id
_entity_poly.type
_entity_poly.pdbx_seq_one_letter_code
_entity_poly.pdbx_strand_id
1 'polypeptide(L)'
;SMVCLKLPGGSCMAALTVTLMVLSSPLALAGDTRPRFLGHAKSECHFFNGTERVRFLQRYIYNQEEFVRFDSDVGEFRAVTELGRPDAESWNTREDFLERERAQVDTCRHNYGVGESFTVQRRVQPKVTVYPAKTQPLQHHTLLVCSVSGFYPGSIEVRWFRNGQEEKAGVVSTGLIQ
;
A
#
# COMPACT_ATOMS: atom_id res chain seq x y z
N SER A 1 16.73 41.98 16.92
CA SER A 1 17.04 43.35 16.49
C SER A 1 16.11 43.75 15.37
N MET A 2 15.31 44.79 15.58
CA MET A 2 14.27 45.25 14.66
C MET A 2 14.86 46.32 13.74
N VAL A 3 14.85 46.08 12.43
CA VAL A 3 15.29 47.07 11.43
C VAL A 3 14.06 47.76 10.86
N CYS A 4 13.84 49.01 11.24
CA CYS A 4 12.88 49.90 10.59
C CYS A 4 13.57 50.59 9.41
N LEU A 5 13.17 50.27 8.18
CA LEU A 5 13.46 51.11 7.02
C LEU A 5 12.33 52.12 6.84
N LYS A 6 12.64 53.41 7.04
CA LYS A 6 11.83 54.51 6.49
C LYS A 6 12.37 54.87 5.11
N LEU A 7 11.49 54.84 4.12
CA LEU A 7 11.75 55.42 2.80
C LEU A 7 10.83 56.65 2.60
N PRO A 8 11.36 57.76 2.04
CA PRO A 8 10.60 58.96 1.76
C PRO A 8 9.68 58.75 0.54
N GLY A 9 8.66 59.62 0.44
CA GLY A 9 7.47 59.43 -0.38
C GLY A 9 7.69 59.08 -1.86
N GLY A 10 6.73 58.33 -2.39
CA GLY A 10 6.52 58.17 -3.84
C GLY A 10 6.52 56.72 -4.31
N SER A 11 5.32 56.17 -4.57
CA SER A 11 5.05 55.03 -5.45
C SER A 11 5.89 53.74 -5.28
N CYS A 12 6.05 53.24 -4.05
CA CYS A 12 6.64 51.90 -3.83
C CYS A 12 5.63 50.74 -3.98
N MET A 13 4.32 51.01 -3.89
CA MET A 13 3.30 49.96 -3.88
C MET A 13 3.14 49.26 -5.24
N ALA A 14 3.24 50.01 -6.35
CA ALA A 14 3.10 49.45 -7.70
C ALA A 14 4.29 48.54 -8.09
N ALA A 15 5.52 48.95 -7.75
CA ALA A 15 6.72 48.17 -8.01
C ALA A 15 6.75 46.88 -7.16
N LEU A 16 6.30 46.95 -5.90
CA LEU A 16 6.19 45.77 -5.03
C LEU A 16 5.15 44.78 -5.55
N THR A 17 3.99 45.23 -6.07
CA THR A 17 2.99 44.33 -6.67
C THR A 17 3.49 43.63 -7.94
N VAL A 18 4.24 44.33 -8.80
CA VAL A 18 4.82 43.71 -10.01
C VAL A 18 5.89 42.68 -9.65
N THR A 19 6.73 42.98 -8.65
CA THR A 19 7.79 42.05 -8.20
C THR A 19 7.19 40.82 -7.50
N LEU A 20 6.11 40.98 -6.74
CA LEU A 20 5.41 39.86 -6.11
C LEU A 20 4.74 38.96 -7.16
N MET A 21 4.14 39.51 -8.22
CA MET A 21 3.53 38.72 -9.30
C MET A 21 4.55 37.94 -10.14
N VAL A 22 5.76 38.49 -10.34
CA VAL A 22 6.86 37.80 -11.04
C VAL A 22 7.39 36.62 -10.22
N LEU A 23 7.52 36.81 -8.89
CA LEU A 23 7.95 35.76 -7.96
C LEU A 23 6.82 34.76 -7.61
N SER A 24 5.56 35.13 -7.78
CA SER A 24 4.39 34.27 -7.66
C SER A 24 3.94 33.73 -9.03
N SER A 25 4.88 33.46 -9.93
CA SER A 25 4.58 32.66 -11.12
C SER A 25 4.14 31.27 -10.66
N PRO A 26 2.92 30.79 -10.96
CA PRO A 26 2.45 29.46 -10.57
C PRO A 26 3.32 28.31 -11.11
N LEU A 27 4.21 28.62 -12.06
CA LEU A 27 5.17 27.70 -12.64
C LEU A 27 6.16 27.10 -11.64
N ALA A 28 6.34 27.68 -10.44
CA ALA A 28 7.23 27.12 -9.43
C ALA A 28 6.67 25.84 -8.73
N LEU A 29 5.41 25.48 -8.97
CA LEU A 29 4.81 24.21 -8.51
C LEU A 29 4.51 23.25 -9.68
N ALA A 30 5.24 23.35 -10.79
CA ALA A 30 5.25 22.31 -11.79
C ALA A 30 5.99 21.08 -11.23
N GLY A 31 5.30 20.23 -10.47
CA GLY A 31 5.74 18.85 -10.26
C GLY A 31 6.08 18.23 -11.61
N ASP A 32 7.16 17.44 -11.67
CA ASP A 32 7.76 16.87 -12.90
C ASP A 32 6.74 16.64 -14.02
N THR A 33 6.67 17.56 -14.99
CA THR A 33 5.66 17.59 -16.05
C THR A 33 5.96 16.63 -17.19
N ARG A 34 6.99 15.80 -17.03
CA ARG A 34 7.34 14.80 -18.04
C ARG A 34 6.25 13.73 -18.09
N PRO A 35 5.66 13.46 -19.27
CA PRO A 35 4.69 12.39 -19.40
C PRO A 35 5.37 11.07 -19.03
N ARG A 36 4.75 10.33 -18.11
CA ARG A 36 5.18 9.00 -17.69
C ARG A 36 4.07 8.02 -18.03
N PHE A 37 4.45 6.92 -18.65
CA PHE A 37 3.54 5.84 -19.01
C PHE A 37 4.08 4.56 -18.38
N LEU A 38 3.21 3.83 -17.68
CA LEU A 38 3.56 2.58 -17.03
C LEU A 38 2.53 1.52 -17.43
N GLY A 39 2.96 0.53 -18.21
CA GLY A 39 2.20 -0.71 -18.37
C GLY A 39 2.72 -1.74 -17.38
N HIS A 40 1.83 -2.36 -16.62
CA HIS A 40 2.20 -3.52 -15.81
C HIS A 40 1.05 -4.51 -15.71
N ALA A 41 1.39 -5.77 -15.48
CA ALA A 41 0.43 -6.84 -15.27
C ALA A 41 0.65 -7.49 -13.90
N LYS A 42 -0.42 -8.01 -13.31
CA LYS A 42 -0.38 -8.80 -12.08
C LYS A 42 -1.03 -10.15 -12.32
N SER A 43 -0.28 -11.20 -12.03
CA SER A 43 -0.75 -12.59 -12.00
C SER A 43 -0.88 -13.00 -10.55
N GLU A 44 -2.11 -13.10 -10.06
CA GLU A 44 -2.41 -13.33 -8.64
C GLU A 44 -3.00 -14.72 -8.44
N CYS A 45 -2.49 -15.47 -7.47
CA CYS A 45 -3.05 -16.73 -7.00
C CYS A 45 -3.65 -16.54 -5.61
N HIS A 46 -4.96 -16.70 -5.50
CA HIS A 46 -5.70 -16.55 -4.25
C HIS A 46 -6.05 -17.94 -3.71
N PHE A 47 -5.52 -18.27 -2.53
CA PHE A 47 -5.61 -19.60 -1.92
C PHE A 47 -6.61 -19.58 -0.77
N PHE A 48 -7.62 -20.46 -0.81
CA PHE A 48 -8.62 -20.63 0.23
C PHE A 48 -8.53 -22.05 0.78
N ASN A 49 -8.29 -22.15 2.09
CA ASN A 49 -8.06 -23.42 2.79
C ASN A 49 -6.97 -24.27 2.11
N GLY A 50 -5.77 -23.68 1.98
CA GLY A 50 -4.67 -24.29 1.23
C GLY A 50 -4.95 -24.31 -0.28
N THR A 51 -4.94 -25.49 -0.89
CA THR A 51 -5.17 -25.68 -2.33
C THR A 51 -6.56 -26.24 -2.67
N GLU A 52 -7.46 -26.35 -1.69
CA GLU A 52 -8.83 -26.82 -1.89
C GLU A 52 -9.56 -25.96 -2.92
N ARG A 53 -9.61 -24.64 -2.69
CA ARG A 53 -10.10 -23.67 -3.65
C ARG A 53 -9.00 -22.67 -3.97
N VAL A 54 -8.69 -22.52 -5.26
CA VAL A 54 -7.71 -21.57 -5.77
C VAL A 54 -8.35 -20.78 -6.89
N ARG A 55 -8.18 -19.46 -6.85
CA ARG A 55 -8.63 -18.52 -7.88
C ARG A 55 -7.42 -17.83 -8.48
N PHE A 56 -7.35 -17.84 -9.81
CA PHE A 56 -6.32 -17.13 -10.56
C PHE A 56 -6.91 -15.83 -11.15
N LEU A 57 -6.18 -14.73 -10.98
CA LEU A 57 -6.52 -13.42 -11.53
C LEU A 57 -5.35 -12.87 -12.33
N GLN A 58 -5.56 -12.62 -13.62
CA GLN A 58 -4.63 -11.87 -14.44
C GLN A 58 -5.19 -10.46 -14.64
N ARG A 59 -4.46 -9.44 -14.19
CA ARG A 59 -4.86 -8.03 -14.31
C ARG A 59 -3.86 -7.28 -15.19
N TYR A 60 -4.36 -6.50 -16.15
CA TYR A 60 -3.55 -5.59 -16.95
C TYR A 60 -3.89 -4.16 -16.57
N ILE A 61 -2.86 -3.39 -16.25
CA ILE A 61 -2.97 -2.07 -15.66
C ILE A 61 -2.13 -1.10 -16.47
N TYR A 62 -2.76 -0.01 -16.88
CA TYR A 62 -2.11 1.11 -17.53
C TYR A 62 -2.12 2.31 -16.58
N ASN A 63 -0.93 2.78 -16.21
CA ASN A 63 -0.66 3.72 -15.14
C ASN A 63 -1.21 3.25 -13.79
N GLN A 64 -2.42 3.68 -13.42
CA GLN A 64 -3.10 3.29 -12.18
C GLN A 64 -4.49 2.70 -12.47
N GLU A 65 -4.83 2.50 -13.74
CA GLU A 65 -6.13 2.03 -14.20
C GLU A 65 -6.03 0.60 -14.72
N GLU A 66 -6.67 -0.34 -14.01
CA GLU A 66 -6.89 -1.69 -14.51
C GLU A 66 -7.87 -1.62 -15.68
N PHE A 67 -7.47 -2.07 -16.87
CA PHE A 67 -8.29 -1.93 -18.08
C PHE A 67 -8.85 -3.27 -18.58
N VAL A 68 -8.17 -4.39 -18.35
CA VAL A 68 -8.66 -5.74 -18.68
C VAL A 68 -8.20 -6.76 -17.65
N ARG A 69 -9.04 -7.77 -17.40
CA ARG A 69 -8.79 -8.81 -16.41
C ARG A 69 -9.31 -10.16 -16.87
N PHE A 70 -8.55 -11.23 -16.62
CA PHE A 70 -9.05 -12.60 -16.60
C PHE A 70 -9.27 -13.04 -15.15
N ASP A 71 -10.37 -13.73 -14.93
CA ASP A 71 -10.73 -14.33 -13.65
C ASP A 71 -11.08 -15.78 -13.87
N SER A 72 -10.38 -16.70 -13.20
CA SER A 72 -10.63 -18.13 -13.36
C SER A 72 -12.03 -18.56 -12.95
N ASP A 73 -12.67 -17.83 -12.03
CA ASP A 73 -14.07 -18.12 -11.63
C ASP A 73 -15.06 -17.74 -12.76
N VAL A 74 -14.64 -16.90 -13.71
CA VAL A 74 -15.42 -16.50 -14.90
C VAL A 74 -14.99 -17.29 -16.14
N GLY A 75 -13.69 -17.53 -16.29
CA GLY A 75 -13.10 -18.32 -17.38
C GLY A 75 -12.81 -17.55 -18.67
N GLU A 76 -12.89 -16.21 -18.67
CA GLU A 76 -12.58 -15.38 -19.83
C GLU A 76 -12.09 -13.97 -19.45
N PHE A 77 -11.57 -13.23 -20.42
CA PHE A 77 -11.19 -11.83 -20.23
C PHE A 77 -12.41 -10.91 -20.22
N ARG A 78 -12.43 -9.98 -19.29
CA ARG A 78 -13.42 -8.91 -19.18
C ARG A 78 -12.72 -7.56 -19.14
N ALA A 79 -13.16 -6.66 -20.00
CA ALA A 79 -12.78 -5.26 -19.93
C ALA A 79 -13.29 -4.67 -18.59
N VAL A 80 -12.39 -4.03 -17.86
CA VAL A 80 -12.70 -3.30 -16.63
C VAL A 80 -13.04 -1.85 -16.96
N THR A 81 -12.36 -1.31 -17.98
CA THR A 81 -12.66 0.01 -18.57
C THR A 81 -12.71 -0.08 -20.08
N GLU A 82 -13.22 0.96 -20.73
CA GLU A 82 -13.38 1.00 -22.19
C GLU A 82 -12.08 0.77 -22.96
N LEU A 83 -10.95 1.18 -22.38
CA LEU A 83 -9.62 0.97 -22.96
C LEU A 83 -9.33 -0.52 -23.23
N GLY A 84 -9.81 -1.41 -22.37
CA GLY A 84 -9.57 -2.86 -22.49
C GLY A 84 -10.60 -3.65 -23.28
N ARG A 85 -11.63 -2.99 -23.83
CA ARG A 85 -12.64 -3.65 -24.65
C ARG A 85 -12.03 -4.36 -25.87
N PRO A 86 -11.15 -3.73 -26.67
CA PRO A 86 -10.55 -4.39 -27.83
C PRO A 86 -9.69 -5.60 -27.44
N ASP A 87 -8.98 -5.51 -26.31
CA ASP A 87 -8.14 -6.60 -25.82
C ASP A 87 -8.98 -7.78 -25.33
N ALA A 88 -10.03 -7.53 -24.54
CA ALA A 88 -10.92 -8.57 -24.06
C ALA A 88 -11.61 -9.30 -25.22
N GLU A 89 -12.15 -8.56 -26.20
CA GLU A 89 -12.76 -9.12 -27.41
C GLU A 89 -11.74 -9.95 -28.21
N SER A 90 -10.56 -9.40 -28.48
CA SER A 90 -9.53 -10.09 -29.25
C SER A 90 -9.03 -11.35 -28.56
N TRP A 91 -8.71 -11.29 -27.26
CA TRP A 91 -8.14 -12.41 -26.53
C TRP A 91 -9.14 -13.53 -26.30
N ASN A 92 -10.44 -13.21 -26.12
CA ASN A 92 -11.48 -14.23 -26.00
C ASN A 92 -11.75 -14.99 -27.31
N THR A 93 -11.37 -14.47 -28.47
CA THR A 93 -11.44 -15.24 -29.74
C THR A 93 -10.30 -16.24 -29.92
N ARG A 94 -9.27 -16.16 -29.07
CA ARG A 94 -8.07 -17.00 -29.14
C ARG A 94 -8.16 -18.13 -28.13
N GLU A 95 -8.78 -19.23 -28.52
CA GLU A 95 -8.98 -20.41 -27.67
C GLU A 95 -7.67 -20.95 -27.05
N ASP A 96 -6.57 -20.95 -27.81
CA ASP A 96 -5.26 -21.41 -27.33
C ASP A 96 -4.73 -20.57 -26.15
N PHE A 97 -5.04 -19.28 -26.16
CA PHE A 97 -4.66 -18.35 -25.11
C PHE A 97 -5.61 -18.45 -23.91
N LEU A 98 -6.92 -18.53 -24.16
CA LEU A 98 -7.93 -18.63 -23.11
C LEU A 98 -7.79 -19.91 -22.28
N GLU A 99 -7.54 -21.05 -22.94
CA GLU A 99 -7.27 -22.32 -22.26
C GLU A 99 -5.98 -22.29 -21.44
N ARG A 100 -4.94 -21.59 -21.92
CA ARG A 100 -3.72 -21.40 -21.14
C ARG A 100 -4.00 -20.63 -19.85
N GLU A 101 -4.78 -19.55 -19.92
CA GLU A 101 -5.16 -18.75 -18.73
C GLU A 101 -6.04 -19.54 -17.76
N ARG A 102 -6.97 -20.36 -18.27
CA ARG A 102 -7.77 -21.30 -17.45
C ARG A 102 -6.88 -22.30 -16.71
N ALA A 103 -5.83 -22.81 -17.36
CA ALA A 103 -4.88 -23.75 -16.76
C ALA A 103 -3.93 -23.12 -15.72
N GLN A 104 -3.85 -21.80 -15.60
CA GLN A 104 -2.98 -21.13 -14.61
C GLN A 104 -3.35 -21.47 -13.17
N VAL A 105 -4.60 -21.89 -12.92
CA VAL A 105 -5.08 -22.39 -11.63
C VAL A 105 -4.26 -23.60 -11.14
N ASP A 106 -3.83 -24.48 -12.04
CA ASP A 106 -2.99 -25.64 -11.69
C ASP A 106 -1.54 -25.22 -11.44
N THR A 107 -1.06 -24.21 -12.16
CA THR A 107 0.25 -23.61 -11.92
C THR A 107 0.30 -22.93 -10.54
N CYS A 108 -0.78 -22.27 -10.13
CA CYS A 108 -0.92 -21.74 -8.77
C CYS A 108 -0.80 -22.85 -7.72
N ARG A 109 -1.46 -24.00 -7.91
CA ARG A 109 -1.35 -25.15 -6.99
C ARG A 109 0.07 -25.72 -6.94
N HIS A 110 0.69 -25.86 -8.10
CA HIS A 110 2.07 -26.32 -8.19
C HIS A 110 3.00 -25.42 -7.37
N ASN A 111 2.94 -24.11 -7.61
CA ASN A 111 3.78 -23.12 -6.92
C ASN A 111 3.51 -23.09 -5.41
N TYR A 112 2.24 -23.23 -4.99
CA TYR A 112 1.89 -23.36 -3.58
C TYR A 112 2.60 -24.56 -2.96
N GLY A 113 2.53 -25.75 -3.58
CA GLY A 113 3.20 -26.95 -3.07
C GLY A 113 4.71 -26.81 -2.97
N VAL A 114 5.34 -26.12 -3.94
CA VAL A 114 6.78 -25.82 -3.89
C VAL A 114 7.11 -24.89 -2.72
N GLY A 115 6.31 -23.83 -2.52
CA GLY A 115 6.57 -22.78 -1.54
C GLY A 115 6.09 -23.07 -0.11
N GLU A 116 5.17 -24.01 0.07
CA GLU A 116 4.40 -24.20 1.30
C GLU A 116 5.30 -24.33 2.55
N SER A 117 6.33 -25.17 2.45
CA SER A 117 7.22 -25.50 3.56
C SER A 117 7.98 -24.31 4.14
N PHE A 118 8.33 -23.32 3.32
CA PHE A 118 9.16 -22.17 3.73
C PHE A 118 8.44 -20.82 3.68
N THR A 119 7.20 -20.77 3.20
CA THR A 119 6.38 -19.54 3.16
C THR A 119 5.15 -19.65 4.08
N VAL A 120 4.25 -20.59 3.80
CA VAL A 120 2.98 -20.76 4.54
C VAL A 120 3.22 -21.30 5.94
N GLN A 121 4.08 -22.33 6.05
CA GLN A 121 4.40 -22.98 7.31
C GLN A 121 5.46 -22.22 8.12
N ARG A 122 6.07 -21.17 7.55
CA ARG A 122 7.10 -20.38 8.22
C ARG A 122 6.58 -19.81 9.53
N ARG A 123 7.33 -20.01 10.61
CA ARG A 123 7.09 -19.41 11.92
C ARG A 123 8.38 -18.82 12.45
N VAL A 124 8.31 -17.58 12.93
CA VAL A 124 9.44 -16.91 13.61
C VAL A 124 8.92 -16.35 14.93
N GLN A 125 9.59 -16.72 16.03
CA GLN A 125 9.17 -16.29 17.36
C GLN A 125 9.39 -14.78 17.56
N PRO A 126 8.46 -14.09 18.26
CA PRO A 126 8.64 -12.68 18.58
C PRO A 126 9.74 -12.46 19.62
N LYS A 127 10.49 -11.38 19.42
CA LYS A 127 11.30 -10.75 20.46
C LYS A 127 10.44 -9.72 21.19
N VAL A 128 10.29 -9.90 22.50
CA VAL A 128 9.49 -9.01 23.35
C VAL A 128 10.41 -8.19 24.25
N THR A 129 10.18 -6.89 24.34
CA THR A 129 10.89 -6.00 25.26
C THR A 129 9.91 -5.04 25.90
N VAL A 130 9.90 -5.00 27.23
CA VAL A 130 9.05 -4.09 28.01
C VAL A 130 9.92 -3.02 28.64
N TYR A 131 9.56 -1.76 28.45
CA TYR A 131 10.31 -0.64 29.02
C TYR A 131 9.38 0.56 29.31
N PRO A 132 9.71 1.37 30.33
CA PRO A 132 9.00 2.61 30.56
C PRO A 132 9.34 3.65 29.48
N ALA A 133 8.33 4.35 28.99
CA ALA A 133 8.48 5.50 28.11
C ALA A 133 7.88 6.73 28.81
N LYS A 134 8.63 7.84 28.83
CA LYS A 134 8.12 9.13 29.30
C LYS A 134 7.45 9.85 28.13
N THR A 135 6.20 10.24 28.31
CA THR A 135 5.48 11.07 27.34
C THR A 135 5.59 12.54 27.73
N GLN A 136 6.50 13.27 27.08
CA GLN A 136 6.78 14.69 27.34
C GLN A 136 7.18 15.04 28.80
N PRO A 137 7.94 16.12 29.03
CA PRO A 137 8.40 16.48 30.38
C PRO A 137 7.29 16.83 31.39
N LEU A 138 6.07 17.13 30.91
CA LEU A 138 4.96 17.69 31.70
C LEU A 138 3.87 16.67 32.08
N GLN A 139 3.90 15.43 31.58
CA GLN A 139 2.88 14.44 31.95
C GLN A 139 3.27 13.65 33.20
N HIS A 140 2.33 13.51 34.12
CA HIS A 140 2.49 12.75 35.36
C HIS A 140 2.28 11.23 35.20
N HIS A 141 2.01 10.75 33.97
CA HIS A 141 1.74 9.34 33.71
C HIS A 141 2.96 8.69 33.04
N THR A 142 3.46 7.59 33.62
CA THR A 142 4.48 6.74 33.01
C THR A 142 3.79 5.77 32.06
N LEU A 143 4.14 5.79 30.77
CA LEU A 143 3.72 4.74 29.85
C LEU A 143 4.65 3.53 29.96
N LEU A 144 4.08 2.34 29.87
CA LEU A 144 4.83 1.12 29.63
C LEU A 144 4.64 0.74 28.16
N VAL A 145 5.76 0.53 27.47
CA VAL A 145 5.77 0.09 26.07
C VAL A 145 6.16 -1.37 26.04
N CYS A 146 5.34 -2.19 25.39
CA CYS A 146 5.66 -3.55 25.01
C CYS A 146 5.99 -3.54 23.52
N SER A 147 7.28 -3.60 23.21
CA SER A 147 7.77 -3.70 21.84
C SER A 147 7.88 -5.17 21.46
N VAL A 148 7.07 -5.59 20.47
CA VAL A 148 7.07 -6.95 19.94
C VAL A 148 7.56 -6.91 18.50
N SER A 149 8.68 -7.57 18.20
CA SER A 149 9.34 -7.48 16.90
C SER A 149 9.91 -8.81 16.40
N GLY A 150 10.24 -8.87 15.10
CA GLY A 150 10.95 -10.00 14.50
C GLY A 150 10.14 -11.29 14.34
N PHE A 151 8.80 -11.23 14.35
CA PHE A 151 7.94 -12.40 14.24
C PHE A 151 7.35 -12.58 12.84
N TYR A 152 6.90 -13.80 12.56
CA TYR A 152 6.14 -14.14 11.34
C TYR A 152 5.26 -15.38 11.60
N PRO A 153 4.02 -15.45 11.09
CA PRO A 153 3.31 -14.44 10.30
C PRO A 153 2.87 -13.22 11.14
N GLY A 154 2.25 -12.22 10.52
CA GLY A 154 1.83 -10.99 11.19
C GLY A 154 0.66 -11.14 12.19
N SER A 155 -0.10 -12.24 12.14
CA SER A 155 -1.18 -12.45 13.11
C SER A 155 -0.62 -12.66 14.51
N ILE A 156 -0.97 -11.77 15.44
CA ILE A 156 -0.47 -11.78 16.82
C ILE A 156 -1.52 -11.25 17.80
N GLU A 157 -1.46 -11.73 19.04
CA GLU A 157 -2.25 -11.23 20.16
C GLU A 157 -1.30 -10.75 21.26
N VAL A 158 -1.49 -9.51 21.73
CA VAL A 158 -0.71 -8.92 22.83
C VAL A 158 -1.67 -8.45 23.90
N ARG A 159 -1.53 -8.97 25.12
CA ARG A 159 -2.37 -8.65 26.28
C ARG A 159 -1.54 -8.09 27.42
N TRP A 160 -2.09 -7.13 28.14
CA TRP A 160 -1.49 -6.55 29.34
C TRP A 160 -2.14 -7.11 30.60
N PHE A 161 -1.32 -7.37 31.61
CA PHE A 161 -1.79 -7.84 32.92
C PHE A 161 -1.17 -7.02 34.03
N ARG A 162 -1.97 -6.69 35.05
CA ARG A 162 -1.51 -6.08 36.29
C ARG A 162 -1.97 -6.95 37.45
N ASN A 163 -1.03 -7.45 38.25
CA ASN A 163 -1.32 -8.33 39.39
C ASN A 163 -2.21 -9.54 39.03
N GLY A 164 -2.05 -10.08 37.82
CA GLY A 164 -2.82 -11.22 37.33
C GLY A 164 -4.18 -10.88 36.71
N GLN A 165 -4.63 -9.62 36.73
CA GLN A 165 -5.86 -9.18 36.06
C GLN A 165 -5.54 -8.56 34.70
N GLU A 166 -6.32 -8.92 33.67
CA GLU A 166 -6.16 -8.38 32.32
C GLU A 166 -6.56 -6.89 32.29
N GLU A 167 -5.67 -6.05 31.80
CA GLU A 167 -5.89 -4.62 31.65
C GLU A 167 -6.27 -4.30 30.21
N LYS A 168 -7.48 -3.76 30.02
CA LYS A 168 -7.97 -3.29 28.72
C LYS A 168 -8.06 -1.77 28.64
N ALA A 169 -8.30 -1.12 29.78
CA ALA A 169 -8.38 0.33 29.85
C ALA A 169 -6.97 0.95 29.73
N GLY A 170 -6.83 1.99 28.90
CA GLY A 170 -5.56 2.68 28.72
C GLY A 170 -4.52 1.93 27.87
N VAL A 171 -4.86 0.77 27.30
CA VAL A 171 -4.00 0.06 26.35
C VAL A 171 -4.19 0.65 24.96
N VAL A 172 -3.09 1.08 24.34
CA VAL A 172 -3.05 1.59 22.97
C VAL A 172 -2.08 0.74 22.16
N SER A 173 -2.49 0.32 20.96
CA SER A 173 -1.66 -0.44 20.03
C SER A 173 -1.44 0.36 18.76
N THR A 174 -0.22 0.30 18.21
CA THR A 174 0.11 0.85 16.90
C THR A 174 -0.40 -0.02 15.75
N GLY A 175 -0.85 -1.25 16.04
CA GLY A 175 -1.09 -2.27 15.04
C GLY A 175 0.21 -2.82 14.43
N LEU A 176 0.07 -3.55 13.32
CA LEU A 176 1.22 -4.02 12.54
C LEU A 176 1.80 -2.85 11.74
N ILE A 177 3.08 -2.57 11.98
CA ILE A 177 3.85 -1.61 11.20
C ILE A 177 4.55 -2.42 10.10
N GLN A 178 4.20 -2.16 8.84
CA GLN A 178 4.77 -2.82 7.65
C GLN A 178 6.05 -2.14 7.18
#